data_AF-L8H419-F1
#
_entry.id   AF-L8H419-F1
#
_cell.length_a   1.000
_cell.length_b   1.000
_cell.length_c   1.000
_cell.angle_alpha   90.00
_cell.angle_beta   90.00
_cell.angle_gamma   90.00
#
_symmetry.space_group_name_H-M   'P 1'
#
loop_
_entity.id
_entity.type
_entity.pdbx_description
1 polymer ?
#
loop_
_entity_poly.entity_id
_entity_poly.type
_entity_poly.pdbx_seq_one_letter_code
_entity_poly.pdbx_strand_id
1 'polypeptide(L)'
;MQDMLQSETSLRPSIWQLSHVKRLGEFRRFPQLAGTTTGKFDVAVIGAGMFGLTTALKLRERGVSVVVIEAHRVGMGVGGFSTAKLCSLQRTMFSLIRGKFDDDVVKAYGAMNQEGTTRPHMVFGAR
;
A
#
# COMPACT_ATOMS: atom_id res chain seq x y z
N MET A 1 -13.63 20.58 38.75
CA MET A 1 -14.03 20.71 37.33
C MET A 1 -12.83 20.90 36.39
N GLN A 2 -11.59 20.63 36.83
CA GLN A 2 -10.39 20.59 35.98
C GLN A 2 -9.82 19.16 35.80
N ASP A 3 -10.24 18.20 36.63
CA ASP A 3 -9.75 16.81 36.57
C ASP A 3 -10.41 15.92 35.49
N MET A 4 -11.45 16.41 34.80
CA MET A 4 -12.18 15.63 33.79
C MET A 4 -11.63 15.80 32.35
N LEU A 5 -10.64 16.67 32.14
CA LEU A 5 -10.09 16.99 30.81
C LEU A 5 -8.73 16.33 30.53
N GLN A 6 -8.21 15.51 31.46
CA GLN A 6 -6.93 14.80 31.31
C GLN A 6 -7.11 13.29 30.98
N SER A 7 -8.35 12.77 30.90
CA SER A 7 -8.58 11.32 30.88
C SER A 7 -8.83 10.67 29.51
N GLU A 8 -8.80 11.39 28.39
CA GLU A 8 -9.29 10.84 27.10
C GLU A 8 -8.34 10.95 25.89
N THR A 9 -7.03 10.92 26.10
CA THR A 9 -6.10 10.70 24.97
C THR A 9 -4.91 9.81 25.31
N SER A 10 -5.11 8.79 26.16
CA SER A 10 -4.32 7.57 25.96
C SER A 10 -4.84 6.93 24.67
N LEU A 11 -4.25 7.28 23.53
CA LEU A 11 -4.54 6.59 22.27
C LEU A 11 -4.30 5.11 22.51
N ARG A 12 -5.38 4.34 22.67
CA ARG A 12 -5.29 2.88 22.69
C ARG A 12 -4.56 2.50 21.41
N PRO A 13 -3.45 1.76 21.48
CA PRO A 13 -2.71 1.40 20.28
C PRO A 13 -3.67 0.72 19.32
N SER A 14 -3.66 1.17 18.06
CA SER A 14 -4.54 0.60 17.05
C SER A 14 -4.30 -0.92 16.97
N ILE A 15 -5.33 -1.68 16.60
CA ILE A 15 -5.19 -3.12 16.37
C ILE A 15 -4.04 -3.43 15.39
N TRP A 16 -3.74 -2.50 14.49
CA TRP A 16 -2.58 -2.52 13.60
C TRP A 16 -1.26 -2.41 14.36
N GLN A 17 -1.10 -1.43 15.25
CA GLN A 17 0.09 -1.35 16.12
C GLN A 17 0.24 -2.58 17.03
N LEU A 18 -0.87 -3.08 17.59
CA LEU A 18 -0.88 -4.26 18.45
C LEU A 18 -0.48 -5.54 17.71
N SER A 19 -0.86 -5.67 16.45
CA SER A 19 -0.51 -6.83 15.62
C SER A 19 0.88 -6.73 14.97
N HIS A 20 1.45 -5.52 14.87
CA HIS A 20 2.73 -5.24 14.22
C HIS A 20 3.92 -5.22 15.21
N VAL A 21 3.77 -4.61 16.40
CA VAL A 21 4.91 -4.38 17.32
C VAL A 21 5.32 -5.64 18.09
N LYS A 22 4.37 -6.52 18.47
CA LYS A 22 4.71 -7.76 19.19
C LYS A 22 5.44 -8.81 18.33
N ARG A 23 5.52 -8.63 17.02
CA ARG A 23 5.99 -9.66 16.07
C ARG A 23 7.44 -9.45 15.58
N LEU A 24 8.10 -8.36 15.95
CA LEU A 24 9.46 -8.03 15.50
C LEU A 24 10.57 -8.68 16.34
N GLY A 25 10.25 -9.21 17.53
CA GLY A 25 11.21 -9.92 18.39
C GLY A 25 11.52 -11.35 17.94
N GLU A 26 10.60 -11.96 17.18
CA GLU A 26 10.82 -13.24 16.52
C GLU A 26 10.85 -12.98 15.01
N PHE A 27 12.05 -12.98 14.41
CA PHE A 27 12.15 -13.04 12.96
C PHE A 27 11.38 -14.27 12.47
N ARG A 28 10.18 -14.04 11.90
CA ARG A 28 9.41 -15.11 11.27
C ARG A 28 10.29 -15.72 10.19
N ARG A 29 10.79 -16.92 10.45
CA ARG A 29 11.45 -17.74 9.44
C ARG A 29 10.36 -18.29 8.53
N PHE A 30 10.34 -17.80 7.30
CA PHE A 30 9.56 -18.43 6.25
C PHE A 30 10.30 -19.68 5.77
N PRO A 31 9.59 -20.75 5.39
CA PRO A 31 10.24 -21.89 4.76
C PRO A 31 11.02 -21.40 3.55
N GLN A 32 12.17 -22.01 3.30
CA GLN A 32 12.89 -21.78 2.06
C GLN A 32 11.94 -22.06 0.90
N LEU A 33 12.01 -21.23 -0.14
CA LEU A 33 11.13 -21.33 -1.30
C LEU A 33 11.17 -22.77 -1.85
N ALA A 34 10.09 -23.52 -1.64
CA ALA A 34 9.93 -24.88 -2.11
C ALA A 34 9.10 -24.83 -3.40
N GLY A 35 9.75 -24.91 -4.56
CA GLY A 35 9.07 -24.84 -5.86
C GLY A 35 10.01 -24.75 -7.07
N THR A 36 9.48 -25.14 -8.23
CA THR A 36 10.16 -25.47 -9.50
C THR A 36 10.71 -24.29 -10.32
N THR A 37 10.48 -23.04 -9.88
CA THR A 37 10.95 -21.85 -10.62
C THR A 37 12.39 -21.56 -10.25
N THR A 38 13.30 -22.41 -10.73
CA THR A 38 14.74 -22.21 -10.66
C THR A 38 15.21 -21.58 -11.98
N GLY A 39 15.94 -20.46 -11.90
CA GLY A 39 16.37 -19.75 -13.09
C GLY A 39 16.98 -18.38 -12.79
N LYS A 40 17.59 -17.77 -13.82
CA LYS A 40 18.05 -16.39 -13.77
C LYS A 40 16.91 -15.46 -14.20
N PHE A 41 16.64 -14.45 -13.39
CA PHE A 41 15.69 -13.39 -13.66
C PHE A 41 16.42 -12.05 -13.57
N ASP A 42 15.98 -11.07 -14.33
CA ASP A 42 16.55 -9.73 -14.30
C ASP A 42 16.07 -8.96 -13.06
N VAL A 43 14.82 -9.20 -12.65
CA VAL A 43 14.19 -8.52 -11.51
C VAL A 43 13.44 -9.51 -10.62
N ALA A 44 13.60 -9.34 -9.30
CA ALA A 44 12.75 -9.98 -8.29
C ALA A 44 11.83 -8.94 -7.65
N VAL A 45 10.52 -9.20 -7.69
CA VAL A 45 9.50 -8.40 -7.00
C VAL A 45 9.12 -9.11 -5.71
N ILE A 46 9.31 -8.44 -4.58
CA ILE A 46 8.97 -8.97 -3.26
C ILE A 46 7.58 -8.47 -2.85
N GLY A 47 6.66 -9.41 -2.67
CA GLY A 47 5.25 -9.17 -2.34
C GLY A 47 4.34 -9.35 -3.56
N ALA A 48 3.40 -10.30 -3.49
CA ALA A 48 2.38 -10.54 -4.52
C ALA A 48 1.04 -9.88 -4.17
N GLY A 49 1.10 -8.64 -3.67
CA GLY A 49 -0.06 -7.75 -3.52
C GLY A 49 -0.37 -7.01 -4.82
N MET A 50 -1.42 -6.17 -4.81
CA MET A 50 -1.86 -5.39 -5.98
C MET A 50 -0.70 -4.66 -6.67
N PHE A 51 0.08 -3.87 -5.93
CA PHE A 51 1.21 -3.13 -6.51
C PHE A 51 2.34 -4.03 -7.01
N GLY A 52 2.66 -5.11 -6.29
CA GLY A 52 3.72 -6.03 -6.70
C GLY A 52 3.37 -6.75 -8.00
N LEU A 53 2.14 -7.23 -8.13
CA LEU A 53 1.64 -7.86 -9.36
C LEU A 53 1.57 -6.87 -10.51
N THR A 54 1.06 -5.65 -10.29
CA THR A 54 1.05 -4.60 -11.33
C THR A 54 2.47 -4.25 -11.77
N THR A 55 3.41 -4.13 -10.83
CA THR A 55 4.82 -3.86 -11.14
C THR A 55 5.42 -4.98 -11.99
N ALA A 56 5.23 -6.23 -11.59
CA ALA A 56 5.71 -7.40 -12.33
C ALA A 56 5.11 -7.44 -13.73
N LEU A 57 3.79 -7.21 -13.87
CA LEU A 57 3.12 -7.14 -15.17
C LEU A 57 3.76 -6.07 -16.07
N LYS A 58 3.94 -4.85 -15.56
CA LYS A 58 4.54 -3.75 -16.34
C LYS A 58 5.98 -3.99 -16.76
N LEU A 59 6.76 -4.68 -15.92
CA LEU A 59 8.11 -5.10 -16.28
C LEU A 59 8.08 -6.21 -17.35
N ARG A 60 7.19 -7.19 -17.20
CA ARG A 60 7.00 -8.26 -18.21
C ARG A 60 6.53 -7.72 -19.56
N GLU A 61 5.61 -6.75 -19.59
CA GLU A 61 5.17 -6.06 -20.81
C GLU A 61 6.30 -5.34 -21.55
N ARG A 62 7.36 -4.95 -20.82
CA ARG A 62 8.59 -4.34 -21.37
C ARG A 62 9.66 -5.37 -21.74
N GLY A 63 9.35 -6.66 -21.69
CA GLY A 63 10.26 -7.75 -22.05
C GLY A 63 11.24 -8.15 -20.94
N VAL A 64 11.11 -7.62 -19.72
CA VAL A 64 12.01 -7.94 -18.60
C VAL A 64 11.69 -9.32 -18.05
N SER A 65 12.70 -10.13 -17.71
CA SER A 65 12.51 -11.39 -16.98
C SER A 65 12.27 -11.10 -15.49
N VAL A 66 11.11 -11.50 -14.96
CA VAL A 66 10.70 -11.14 -13.60
C VAL A 66 10.24 -12.37 -12.83
N VAL A 67 10.64 -12.47 -11.57
CA VAL A 67 10.09 -13.39 -10.58
C VAL A 67 9.36 -12.62 -9.49
N VAL A 68 8.22 -13.13 -9.01
CA VAL A 68 7.48 -12.57 -7.88
C VAL A 68 7.56 -13.54 -6.70
N ILE A 69 7.92 -13.03 -5.53
CA ILE A 69 8.08 -13.82 -4.31
C ILE A 69 7.10 -13.30 -3.25
N GLU A 70 6.27 -14.18 -2.71
CA GLU A 70 5.30 -13.87 -1.66
C GLU A 70 5.44 -14.85 -0.50
N ALA A 71 5.37 -14.31 0.72
CA ALA A 71 5.55 -15.08 1.95
C ALA A 71 4.29 -15.86 2.35
N HIS A 72 3.13 -15.45 1.84
CA HIS A 72 1.82 -16.06 2.06
C HIS A 72 1.18 -16.53 0.73
N ARG A 73 -0.15 -16.45 0.62
CA ARG A 73 -0.82 -16.58 -0.68
C ARG A 73 -0.86 -15.23 -1.38
N VAL A 74 -0.84 -15.27 -2.70
CA VAL A 74 -1.02 -14.09 -3.56
C VAL A 74 -2.23 -13.28 -3.10
N GLY A 75 -2.06 -11.97 -2.98
CA GLY A 75 -3.11 -11.04 -2.55
C GLY A 75 -3.38 -10.98 -1.05
N MET A 76 -2.87 -11.88 -0.21
CA MET A 76 -3.21 -11.93 1.23
C MET A 76 -2.57 -10.83 2.09
N GLY A 77 -1.89 -9.87 1.47
CA GLY A 77 -1.36 -8.69 2.17
C GLY A 77 -2.44 -7.64 2.45
N VAL A 78 -1.99 -6.46 2.89
CA VAL A 78 -2.84 -5.31 3.23
C VAL A 78 -3.85 -4.97 2.12
N GLY A 79 -3.43 -5.03 0.85
CA GLY A 79 -4.28 -4.68 -0.28
C GLY A 79 -5.46 -5.64 -0.52
N GLY A 80 -5.32 -6.95 -0.26
CA GLY A 80 -6.39 -7.92 -0.58
C GLY A 80 -7.53 -7.99 0.42
N PHE A 81 -7.37 -7.39 1.59
CA PHE A 81 -8.46 -7.17 2.55
C PHE A 81 -9.04 -5.75 2.46
N SER A 82 -8.62 -4.96 1.49
CA SER A 82 -9.23 -3.66 1.21
C SER A 82 -10.53 -3.82 0.43
N THR A 83 -11.44 -2.85 0.53
CA THR A 83 -12.61 -2.74 -0.35
C THR A 83 -12.26 -2.14 -1.71
N ALA A 84 -10.97 -1.94 -2.00
CA ALA A 84 -10.46 -1.28 -3.19
C ALA A 84 -11.10 0.09 -3.48
N LYS A 85 -11.43 0.86 -2.44
CA LYS A 85 -12.02 2.20 -2.59
C LYS A 85 -11.03 3.14 -3.27
N LEU A 86 -11.27 3.40 -4.55
CA LEU A 86 -10.57 4.40 -5.35
C LEU A 86 -11.38 5.70 -5.30
N CYS A 87 -10.80 6.80 -4.82
CA CYS A 87 -11.46 8.10 -4.81
C CYS A 87 -10.45 9.24 -4.84
N SER A 88 -10.84 10.35 -5.47
CA SER A 88 -10.10 11.62 -5.43
C SER A 88 -10.38 12.37 -4.12
N LEU A 89 -10.03 11.73 -3.00
CA LEU A 89 -10.19 12.20 -1.61
C LEU A 89 -11.62 12.38 -1.08
N GLN A 90 -11.73 12.46 0.25
CA GLN A 90 -12.92 12.93 0.96
C GLN A 90 -12.70 14.36 1.48
N ARG A 91 -13.74 15.19 1.35
CA ARG A 91 -13.79 16.64 1.66
C ARG A 91 -12.96 17.08 2.89
N THR A 92 -12.99 16.32 3.98
CA THR A 92 -12.28 16.63 5.24
C THR A 92 -10.76 16.72 5.09
N MET A 93 -10.15 15.90 4.21
CA MET A 93 -8.70 15.92 4.01
C MET A 93 -8.23 17.17 3.26
N PHE A 94 -9.03 17.70 2.33
CA PHE A 94 -8.70 18.97 1.67
C PHE A 94 -8.73 20.15 2.64
N SER A 95 -9.68 20.17 3.59
CA SER A 95 -9.73 21.20 4.63
C SER A 95 -8.49 21.18 5.52
N LEU A 96 -7.98 19.98 5.87
CA LEU A 96 -6.78 19.83 6.68
C LEU A 96 -5.51 20.25 5.93
N ILE A 97 -5.39 19.90 4.65
CA ILE A 97 -4.22 20.25 3.82
C ILE A 97 -4.18 21.77 3.58
N ARG A 98 -5.33 22.39 3.27
CA ARG A 98 -5.42 23.86 3.14
C ARG A 98 -5.04 24.62 4.42
N GLY A 99 -5.27 24.02 5.58
CA GLY A 99 -4.86 24.62 6.86
C GLY A 99 -3.35 24.58 7.13
N LYS A 100 -2.57 23.85 6.31
CA LYS A 100 -1.13 23.62 6.54
C LYS A 100 -0.23 23.99 5.37
N PHE A 101 -0.77 24.04 4.16
CA PHE A 101 -0.02 24.25 2.92
C PHE A 101 -0.67 25.33 2.08
N ASP A 102 0.12 25.90 1.17
CA ASP A 102 -0.35 26.89 0.21
C ASP A 102 -1.31 26.29 -0.83
N ASP A 103 -1.99 27.17 -1.55
CA ASP A 103 -3.00 26.81 -2.53
C ASP A 103 -2.43 25.98 -3.70
N ASP A 104 -1.16 26.15 -4.04
CA ASP A 104 -0.53 25.45 -5.15
C ASP A 104 -0.24 24.00 -4.79
N VAL A 105 0.23 23.72 -3.58
CA VAL A 105 0.36 22.35 -3.04
C VAL A 105 -1.01 21.67 -2.97
N VAL A 106 -2.05 22.38 -2.52
CA VAL A 106 -3.41 21.84 -2.42
C VAL A 106 -3.96 21.47 -3.81
N LYS A 107 -3.77 22.34 -4.81
CA LYS A 107 -4.18 22.09 -6.20
C LYS A 107 -3.42 20.91 -6.81
N ALA A 108 -2.11 20.87 -6.63
CA ALA A 108 -1.26 19.78 -7.13
C ALA A 108 -1.71 18.44 -6.52
N TYR A 109 -1.92 18.40 -5.21
CA TYR A 109 -2.40 17.23 -4.51
C TYR A 109 -3.78 16.77 -5.04
N GLY A 110 -4.71 17.68 -5.27
CA GLY A 110 -6.02 17.35 -5.84
C GLY A 110 -5.93 16.83 -7.27
N ALA A 111 -5.10 17.44 -8.11
CA ALA A 111 -4.88 17.00 -9.49
C ALA A 111 -4.32 15.57 -9.55
N MET A 112 -3.32 15.25 -8.73
CA MET A 112 -2.72 13.91 -8.67
C MET A 112 -3.73 12.82 -8.27
N ASN A 113 -4.57 13.10 -7.26
CA ASN A 113 -5.61 12.15 -6.83
C ASN A 113 -6.71 11.97 -7.87
N GLN A 114 -7.07 13.05 -8.58
CA GLN A 114 -8.05 13.02 -9.65
C GLN A 114 -7.53 12.19 -10.83
N GLU A 115 -6.28 12.38 -11.22
CA GLU A 115 -5.64 11.64 -12.30
C GLU A 115 -5.60 10.13 -12.00
N GLY A 116 -5.20 9.75 -10.79
CA GLY A 116 -5.21 8.36 -10.34
C GLY A 116 -6.60 7.71 -10.38
N THR A 117 -7.67 8.50 -10.25
CA THR A 117 -9.06 8.02 -10.31
C THR A 117 -9.61 7.95 -11.74
N THR A 118 -9.25 8.91 -12.60
CA THR A 118 -9.82 9.04 -13.95
C THR A 118 -9.12 8.18 -15.00
N ARG A 119 -7.85 7.81 -14.78
CA ARG A 119 -7.09 6.98 -15.72
C ARG A 119 -6.55 5.70 -15.08
N PRO A 120 -7.41 4.87 -14.45
CA PRO A 120 -6.95 3.66 -13.77
C PRO A 120 -6.28 2.69 -14.75
N HIS A 121 -6.71 2.63 -16.01
CA HIS A 121 -6.10 1.80 -17.05
C HIS A 121 -4.66 2.23 -17.43
N MET A 122 -4.32 3.52 -17.30
CA MET A 122 -2.94 4.00 -17.51
C MET A 122 -2.03 3.57 -16.35
N VAL A 123 -2.57 3.49 -15.14
CA VAL A 123 -1.87 3.04 -13.94
C VAL A 123 -1.77 1.51 -13.88
N PHE A 124 -2.84 0.79 -14.23
CA PHE A 124 -2.97 -0.65 -14.04
C PHE A 124 -2.80 -1.49 -15.31
N GLY A 125 -2.70 -0.89 -16.49
CA GLY A 125 -2.32 -1.62 -17.70
C GLY A 125 -3.24 -2.75 -18.07
N ALA A 126 -4.47 -2.45 -18.48
CA ALA A 126 -5.28 -3.36 -19.26
C ALA A 126 -5.68 -2.63 -20.54
N ARG A 127 -5.34 -3.21 -21.69
CA ARG A 127 -5.99 -2.92 -22.97
C ARG A 127 -7.15 -3.89 -23.13
#